data_AF-A0A2I0FS37-F1
#
_entry.id   AF-A0A2I0FS37-F1
#
_cell.length_a   1.000
_cell.length_b   1.000
_cell.length_c   1.000
_cell.angle_alpha   90.00
_cell.angle_beta   90.00
_cell.angle_gamma   90.00
#
_symmetry.space_group_name_H-M   'P 1'
#
loop_
_entity.id
_entity.type
_entity.pdbx_description
1 polymer ?
#
loop_
_entity_poly.entity_id
_entity_poly.type
_entity_poly.pdbx_seq_one_letter_code
_entity_poly.pdbx_strand_id
1 'polypeptide(L)' 'MQENEPTDNYLSQKPILPLPASLIAETPVPGIPNKMTYGQSVIFNMMLLGALRQCNNDKDVIQKIERMRQGLQK' A
#
# COMPACT_ATOMS: atom_id res chain seq x y z
N MET A 1 28.60 44.77 -7.99
CA MET A 1 28.26 43.44 -8.52
C MET A 1 28.18 42.54 -7.30
N GLN A 2 27.00 42.38 -6.74
CA GLN A 2 26.75 41.44 -5.65
C GLN A 2 26.14 40.23 -6.36
N GLU A 3 26.94 39.17 -6.54
CA GLU A 3 26.42 37.89 -7.02
C GLU A 3 25.45 37.38 -5.95
N ASN A 4 24.16 37.45 -6.27
CA ASN A 4 23.13 36.86 -5.45
C ASN A 4 23.29 35.34 -5.59
N GLU A 5 23.78 34.72 -4.52
CA GLU A 5 23.81 33.27 -4.30
C GLU A 5 22.49 32.64 -4.77
N PRO A 6 22.52 31.51 -5.50
CA PRO A 6 21.30 30.79 -5.82
C PRO A 6 20.71 30.32 -4.49
N THR A 7 19.58 30.90 -4.09
CA THR A 7 18.68 30.26 -3.14
C THR A 7 18.11 29.03 -3.83
N ASP A 8 18.93 28.00 -3.98
CA ASP A 8 18.48 26.63 -4.17
C ASP A 8 17.90 26.23 -2.81
N ASN A 9 16.69 26.77 -2.58
CA ASN A 9 15.92 26.64 -1.39
C ASN A 9 15.71 25.16 -1.13
N TYR A 10 16.56 24.60 -0.26
CA TYR A 10 16.28 23.70 0.84
C TYR A 10 14.87 23.09 0.85
N LEU A 11 14.50 22.42 -0.25
CA LEU A 11 13.41 21.48 -0.26
C LEU A 11 13.94 20.35 0.61
N SER A 12 13.76 20.49 1.92
CA SER A 12 14.11 19.50 2.93
C SER A 12 13.51 18.19 2.48
N GLN A 13 14.31 17.38 1.78
CA GLN A 13 13.92 16.06 1.34
C GLN A 13 13.83 15.26 2.62
N LYS A 14 12.64 15.25 3.21
CA LYS A 14 12.30 14.33 4.30
C LYS A 14 12.69 12.94 3.78
N PRO A 15 13.58 12.20 4.48
CA PRO A 15 13.96 10.87 4.04
C PRO A 15 12.71 10.04 3.77
N ILE A 16 12.51 9.61 2.53
CA ILE A 16 11.40 8.74 2.17
C ILE A 16 11.72 7.37 2.76
N LEU A 17 11.21 7.09 3.96
CA LEU A 17 11.30 5.77 4.55
C LEU A 17 10.61 4.78 3.61
N PRO A 18 11.27 3.72 3.14
CA PRO A 18 10.63 2.75 2.24
C PRO A 18 9.39 2.15 2.92
N LEU A 19 8.33 1.91 2.14
CA LEU A 19 7.16 1.21 2.66
C LEU A 19 7.58 -0.20 3.11
N PRO A 20 7.02 -0.73 4.20
CA PRO A 20 7.31 -2.10 4.62
C PRO A 20 6.98 -3.07 3.48
N ALA A 21 7.84 -4.07 3.27
CA ALA A 21 7.72 -5.00 2.14
C ALA A 21 6.35 -5.70 2.06
N SER A 22 5.71 -5.93 3.21
CA SER A 22 4.36 -6.51 3.29
C SER A 22 3.30 -5.68 2.56
N LEU A 23 3.48 -4.36 2.46
CA LEU A 23 2.55 -3.43 1.79
C LEU A 23 2.82 -3.28 0.30
N ILE A 24 3.94 -3.81 -0.17
CA ILE A 24 4.36 -3.82 -1.57
C ILE A 24 4.21 -5.25 -2.16
N ALA A 25 3.97 -6.25 -1.31
CA ALA A 25 3.73 -7.61 -1.74
C ALA A 25 2.41 -7.71 -2.53
N GLU A 26 2.42 -8.49 -3.60
CA GLU A 26 1.20 -8.79 -4.36
C GLU A 26 0.18 -9.49 -3.48
N THR A 27 -1.09 -9.15 -3.68
CA THR A 27 -2.17 -9.87 -2.99
C THR A 27 -2.23 -11.30 -3.52
N PRO A 28 -2.20 -12.33 -2.64
CA PRO A 28 -2.29 -13.71 -3.07
C PRO A 28 -3.57 -13.97 -3.85
N VAL A 29 -3.43 -14.43 -5.10
CA VAL A 29 -4.56 -14.83 -5.94
C VAL A 29 -4.90 -16.30 -5.62
N PRO A 30 -6.13 -16.61 -5.18
CA PRO A 30 -6.52 -17.99 -4.93
C PRO A 30 -6.52 -18.79 -6.24
N GLY A 31 -6.04 -20.04 -6.20
CA GLY A 31 -5.98 -20.90 -7.38
C GLY A 31 -7.38 -21.22 -7.93
N ILE A 32 -7.55 -21.06 -9.24
CA ILE A 32 -8.81 -21.36 -9.94
C ILE A 32 -8.74 -22.78 -10.52
N PRO A 33 -9.62 -23.70 -10.13
CA PRO A 33 -9.66 -25.04 -10.72
C PRO A 33 -10.31 -25.03 -12.10
N ASN A 34 -9.81 -25.87 -13.03
CA ASN A 34 -10.35 -26.02 -14.39
C ASN A 34 -11.84 -26.43 -14.44
N LYS A 35 -12.30 -27.14 -13.41
CA LYS A 35 -13.72 -27.43 -13.18
C LYS A 35 -13.99 -27.23 -11.69
N MET A 36 -15.01 -26.46 -11.37
CA MET A 36 -15.35 -26.10 -10.00
C MET A 36 -16.69 -26.72 -9.61
N THR A 37 -16.70 -27.49 -8.53
CA THR A 37 -17.94 -27.91 -7.87
C THR A 37 -18.57 -26.73 -7.12
N TYR A 38 -19.86 -26.81 -6.80
CA TYR A 38 -20.53 -25.78 -5.99
C TYR A 38 -19.83 -25.58 -4.62
N GLY A 39 -19.43 -26.66 -3.94
CA GLY A 39 -18.71 -26.53 -2.66
C GLY A 39 -17.36 -25.81 -2.80
N GLN A 40 -16.63 -26.07 -3.89
CA GLN A 40 -15.39 -25.37 -4.18
C GLN A 40 -15.61 -23.88 -4.51
N SER A 41 -16.75 -23.51 -5.10
CA SER A 41 -17.07 -22.10 -5.36
C SER A 41 -17.31 -21.30 -4.10
N VAL A 42 -17.94 -21.92 -3.09
CA VAL A 42 -18.15 -21.31 -1.78
C VAL A 42 -16.80 -21.07 -1.09
N ILE A 43 -15.92 -22.07 -1.10
CA ILE A 43 -14.57 -21.95 -0.53
C ILE A 43 -13.77 -20.89 -1.29
N PHE A 44 -13.82 -20.89 -2.61
CA PHE A 44 -13.13 -19.90 -3.44
C PHE A 44 -13.61 -18.47 -3.14
N ASN A 45 -14.91 -18.23 -3.00
CA ASN A 45 -15.44 -16.93 -2.59
C ASN A 45 -14.97 -16.51 -1.20
N MET A 46 -14.88 -17.45 -0.24
CA MET A 46 -14.30 -17.16 1.08
C MET A 46 -12.83 -16.71 0.96
N MET A 47 -12.04 -17.38 0.13
CA MET A 47 -10.64 -17.01 -0.13
C MET A 47 -10.54 -15.62 -0.77
N LEU A 48 -11.42 -15.31 -1.74
CA LEU A 48 -11.48 -13.98 -2.37
C LEU A 48 -11.84 -12.89 -1.37
N LEU A 49 -12.82 -13.12 -0.50
CA LEU A 49 -13.19 -12.17 0.56
C LEU A 49 -12.03 -11.95 1.54
N GLY A 50 -11.25 -13.00 1.85
CA GLY A 50 -10.03 -12.90 2.64
C GLY A 50 -8.95 -12.05 1.97
N ALA A 51 -8.69 -12.29 0.68
CA ALA A 51 -7.75 -11.50 -0.11
C ALA A 51 -8.16 -10.02 -0.17
N LEU A 52 -9.44 -9.72 -0.45
CA LEU A 52 -9.97 -8.36 -0.45
C LEU A 52 -9.84 -7.67 0.90
N ARG A 53 -10.08 -8.39 2.01
CA ARG A 53 -9.86 -7.86 3.36
C ARG A 53 -8.40 -7.49 3.57
N GLN A 54 -7.46 -8.33 3.13
CA GLN A 54 -6.04 -8.04 3.23
C GLN A 54 -5.67 -6.80 2.43
N CYS A 55 -6.11 -6.68 1.16
CA CYS A 55 -5.88 -5.48 0.35
C CYS A 55 -6.36 -4.21 1.04
N ASN A 56 -7.56 -4.26 1.63
CA ASN A 56 -8.14 -3.11 2.31
C ASN A 56 -7.33 -2.70 3.54
N ASN A 57 -6.81 -3.68 4.29
CA ASN A 57 -5.93 -3.42 5.42
C ASN A 57 -4.60 -2.80 4.98
N ASP A 58 -3.98 -3.34 3.92
CA ASP A 58 -2.73 -2.82 3.38
C ASP A 58 -2.92 -1.36 2.91
N LYS A 59 -4.04 -1.07 2.23
CA LYS A 59 -4.40 0.29 1.83
C LYS A 59 -4.56 1.24 3.01
N ASP A 60 -5.22 0.82 4.08
CA ASP A 60 -5.38 1.66 5.29
C ASP A 60 -4.02 1.96 5.95
N VAL A 61 -3.12 0.96 6.02
CA VAL A 61 -1.77 1.15 6.56
C VAL A 61 -0.95 2.09 5.69
N ILE A 62 -1.00 1.98 4.35
CA ILE A 62 -0.36 2.95 3.45
C ILE A 62 -0.91 4.36 3.71
N GLN A 63 -2.23 4.52 3.78
CA GLN A 63 -2.85 5.82 4.04
C GLN A 63 -2.44 6.40 5.40
N LYS A 64 -2.33 5.56 6.45
CA LYS A 64 -1.80 5.98 7.75
C LYS A 64 -0.38 6.51 7.59
N ILE A 65 0.52 5.76 6.95
CA ILE A 65 1.91 6.18 6.69
C ILE A 65 1.95 7.52 5.95
N GLU A 66 1.14 7.69 4.91
CA GLU A 66 1.08 8.97 4.18
C GLU A 66 0.59 10.14 5.04
N ARG A 67 -0.44 9.93 5.88
CA ARG A 67 -0.88 10.95 6.85
C ARG A 67 0.22 11.33 7.83
N MET A 68 1.01 10.36 8.31
CA MET A 68 2.17 10.62 9.17
C MET A 68 3.24 11.45 8.45
N ARG A 69 3.52 11.15 7.18
CA ARG A 69 4.48 11.90 6.35
C ARG A 69 4.05 13.35 6.14
N GLN A 70 2.76 13.56 5.88
CA GLN A 70 2.14 14.87 5.67
C GLN A 70 1.93 15.67 6.96
N GLY A 71 2.23 15.10 8.13
CA GLY A 71 2.03 15.78 9.42
C GLY A 71 0.54 15.97 9.79
N LEU A 72 -0.36 15.23 9.13
CA LEU A 72 -1.81 15.30 9.35
C LEU A 72 -2.26 14.41 10.53
N GLN A 73 -1.42 14.29 11.55
CA GLN A 73 -1.77 13.59 12.78
C GLN A 73 -2.79 14.45 13.55
N LYS A 74 -4.00 13.94 13.78
CA LYS A 74 -4.94 14.48 14.76
C LYS A 74 -4.90 13.62 16.00
#